data_AF-A0AAN9H050-F1
#
_entry.id   AF-A0AAN9H050-F1
#
_cell.length_a   1.000
_cell.length_b   1.000
_cell.length_c   1.000
_cell.angle_alpha   90.00
_cell.angle_beta   90.00
_cell.angle_gamma   90.00
#
_symmetry.space_group_name_H-M   'P 1'
#
loop_
_entity.id
_entity.type
_entity.pdbx_description
1 polymer ?
#
loop_
_entity_poly.entity_id
_entity_poly.type
_entity_poly.pdbx_seq_one_letter_code
_entity_poly.pdbx_strand_id
1 'polypeptide(L)' 'MKLAILICVSVLICLSAAVPQPREETDTPNFGCTREYMPVCGDDDITYSNECMLRWESKLRNQVVNVKHEGKCETS' A
#
# COMPACT_ATOMS: atom_id res chain seq x y z
N MET A 1 4.59 32.32 -36.17
CA MET A 1 3.12 32.18 -36.32
C MET A 1 2.72 30.70 -36.46
N LYS A 2 2.94 30.06 -37.63
CA LYS A 2 2.50 28.66 -37.87
C LYS A 2 3.14 27.62 -36.93
N LEU A 3 4.43 27.77 -36.61
CA LEU A 3 5.14 26.86 -35.71
C LEU A 3 4.63 26.94 -34.26
N ALA A 4 4.31 28.14 -33.78
CA ALA A 4 3.74 28.34 -32.45
C ALA A 4 2.32 27.74 -32.33
N ILE A 5 1.52 27.82 -33.39
CA ILE A 5 0.19 27.19 -33.44
C ILE A 5 0.30 25.66 -33.34
N LEU A 6 1.25 25.05 -34.05
CA LEU A 6 1.46 23.60 -34.00
C LEU A 6 1.88 23.13 -32.60
N ILE A 7 2.76 23.88 -31.94
CA ILE A 7 3.20 23.59 -30.56
C ILE A 7 2.01 23.68 -29.60
N CYS A 8 1.24 24.77 -29.65
CA CYS A 8 0.07 24.93 -28.79
C CYS A 8 -0.98 23.84 -29.00
N VAL A 9 -1.25 23.46 -30.25
CA VAL A 9 -2.20 22.38 -30.58
C VAL A 9 -1.70 21.03 -30.06
N SER A 10 -0.40 20.72 -30.20
CA SER A 10 0.17 19.49 -29.65
C SER A 10 0.05 19.41 -28.12
N VAL A 11 0.31 20.51 -27.41
CA VAL A 11 0.17 20.58 -25.95
C VAL A 11 -1.29 20.44 -25.50
N LEU A 12 -2.23 21.08 -26.20
CA LEU A 12 -3.66 20.93 -25.94
C LEU A 12 -4.18 19.51 -26.20
N ILE A 13 -3.66 18.83 -27.22
CA ILE A 13 -3.96 17.41 -27.49
C ILE A 13 -3.38 16.52 -26.38
N CYS A 14 -2.16 16.78 -25.92
CA CYS A 14 -1.56 16.05 -24.80
C CYS A 14 -2.30 16.27 -23.48
N LEU A 15 -2.84 17.47 -23.23
CA LEU A 15 -3.63 17.79 -22.04
C LEU A 15 -5.03 17.16 -22.04
N SER A 16 -5.57 16.85 -23.22
CA SER A 16 -6.89 16.24 -23.40
C SER A 16 -6.84 14.72 -23.62
N ALA A 17 -5.64 14.15 -23.73
CA ALA A 17 -5.44 12.75 -23.48
C ALA A 17 -5.80 12.50 -22.01
N ALA A 18 -7.07 12.19 -21.77
CA ALA A 18 -7.50 11.46 -20.60
C ALA A 18 -6.74 10.14 -20.66
N VAL A 19 -5.49 10.16 -20.17
CA VAL A 19 -4.78 8.95 -19.79
C VAL A 19 -5.80 8.20 -18.95
N PRO A 20 -6.21 6.98 -19.34
CA PRO A 20 -6.93 6.14 -18.42
C PRO A 20 -5.98 6.03 -17.23
N GLN A 21 -6.27 6.74 -16.13
CA GLN A 21 -5.66 6.40 -14.87
C GLN A 21 -5.97 4.92 -14.74
N PRO A 22 -4.96 4.04 -14.58
CA PRO A 22 -5.23 2.72 -14.07
C PRO A 22 -6.17 2.97 -12.90
N ARG A 23 -7.39 2.44 -12.96
CA ARG A 23 -8.24 2.51 -11.79
C ARG A 23 -7.37 1.89 -10.72
N GLU A 24 -6.97 2.69 -9.74
CA GLU A 24 -6.67 2.18 -8.42
C GLU A 24 -8.02 1.64 -7.97
N GLU A 25 -8.35 0.47 -8.51
CA GLU A 25 -9.30 -0.42 -7.93
C GLU A 25 -8.77 -0.51 -6.53
N THR A 26 -9.48 0.15 -5.63
CA THR A 26 -9.26 0.02 -4.20
C THR A 26 -9.65 -1.42 -3.91
N ASP A 27 -8.78 -2.34 -4.34
CA ASP A 27 -8.56 -3.64 -3.78
C ASP A 27 -8.02 -3.35 -2.37
N THR A 28 -8.94 -2.85 -1.57
CA THR A 28 -9.09 -3.29 -0.21
C THR A 28 -9.53 -4.73 -0.37
N PRO A 29 -8.60 -5.71 -0.41
CA PRO A 29 -8.98 -7.08 -0.17
C PRO A 29 -9.77 -7.01 1.12
N ASN A 30 -10.92 -7.64 1.10
CA ASN A 30 -11.72 -7.88 2.29
C ASN A 30 -10.88 -8.77 3.22
N PHE A 31 -9.88 -8.17 3.86
CA PHE A 31 -8.80 -8.83 4.56
C PHE A 31 -9.26 -8.84 6.01
N GLY A 32 -10.23 -9.71 6.25
CA GLY A 32 -10.67 -10.05 7.58
C GLY A 32 -9.65 -10.98 8.21
N CYS A 33 -9.13 -10.60 9.37
CA CYS A 33 -8.35 -11.49 10.21
C CYS A 33 -9.23 -12.20 11.23
N THR A 34 -8.90 -13.46 11.50
CA THR A 34 -9.41 -14.19 12.66
C THR A 34 -8.99 -13.48 13.95
N ARG A 35 -9.75 -13.70 15.03
CA ARG A 35 -9.46 -13.12 16.35
C ARG A 35 -8.65 -14.07 17.25
N GLU A 36 -8.08 -15.11 16.66
CA GLU A 36 -7.20 -16.03 17.37
C GLU A 36 -5.91 -15.34 17.79
N TYR A 37 -5.45 -15.68 18.99
CA TYR A 37 -4.27 -15.08 19.58
C TYR A 37 -3.06 -16.01 19.39
N MET A 38 -2.27 -15.74 18.37
CA MET A 38 -1.04 -16.45 18.02
C MET A 38 0.05 -15.40 17.76
N PRO A 39 0.60 -14.78 18.82
CA PRO A 39 1.37 -13.55 18.68
C PRO A 39 2.64 -13.76 17.85
N VAL A 40 3.04 -12.71 17.13
CA VAL A 40 4.30 -12.63 16.39
C VAL A 40 4.99 -11.31 16.71
N CYS A 41 6.32 -11.32 16.74
CA CYS A 41 7.13 -10.11 16.84
C CYS A 41 7.50 -9.64 15.43
N GLY A 42 7.20 -8.38 15.11
CA GLY A 42 7.62 -7.74 13.87
C GLY A 42 9.10 -7.37 13.87
N ASP A 43 9.67 -7.16 12.69
CA ASP A 43 11.00 -6.55 12.53
C ASP A 43 11.03 -5.04 12.85
N ASP A 44 9.86 -4.47 13.16
CA ASP A 44 9.69 -3.14 13.77
C ASP A 44 9.60 -3.17 15.31
N ASP A 45 9.91 -4.33 15.92
CA ASP A 45 9.87 -4.58 17.37
C ASP A 45 8.48 -4.39 18.01
N ILE A 46 7.41 -4.43 17.20
CA ILE A 46 6.01 -4.42 17.65
C ILE A 46 5.47 -5.84 17.72
N THR A 47 4.73 -6.15 18.79
CA THR A 47 3.99 -7.41 18.91
C THR A 47 2.63 -7.30 18.25
N TYR A 48 2.34 -8.21 17.31
CA TYR A 48 1.04 -8.33 16.66
C TYR A 48 0.28 -9.53 17.22
N SER A 49 -1.05 -9.46 17.29
CA SER A 49 -1.89 -10.52 17.88
C SER A 49 -1.88 -11.83 17.08
N ASN A 50 -1.66 -11.73 15.78
CA ASN A 50 -1.36 -12.83 14.87
C ASN A 50 -0.70 -12.30 13.58
N GLU A 51 -0.19 -13.21 12.76
CA GLU A 51 0.48 -12.87 11.49
C GLU A 51 -0.45 -12.16 10.50
N CYS A 52 -1.75 -12.50 10.49
CA CYS A 52 -2.72 -11.80 9.65
C CYS A 52 -2.78 -10.31 10.02
N MET A 53 -2.89 -10.01 11.32
CA MET A 53 -2.93 -8.64 11.81
C MET A 53 -1.65 -7.86 11.49
N LEU A 54 -0.48 -8.50 11.55
CA LEU A 54 0.78 -7.89 11.10
C LEU A 54 0.72 -7.47 9.63
N ARG A 55 0.26 -8.35 8.75
CA ARG A 55 0.14 -8.06 7.31
C ARG A 55 -0.91 -6.99 7.01
N TRP A 56 -2.03 -7.03 7.73
CA TRP A 56 -3.09 -6.02 7.61
C TRP A 56 -2.58 -4.63 8.00
N GLU A 57 -1.95 -4.51 9.16
CA GLU A 57 -1.39 -3.23 9.61
C GLU A 57 -0.24 -2.75 8.73
N SER A 58 0.60 -3.66 8.23
CA SER A 58 1.64 -3.35 7.24
C SER A 58 1.06 -2.71 5.99
N LYS A 59 -0.04 -3.28 5.46
CA LYS A 59 -0.75 -2.73 4.30
C LYS A 59 -1.37 -1.37 4.61
N LEU A 60 -2.03 -1.24 5.76
CA LEU A 60 -2.65 0.03 6.18
C LEU A 60 -1.63 1.16 6.38
N ARG A 61 -0.44 0.83 6.91
CA ARG A 61 0.65 1.78 7.14
C ARG A 61 1.48 2.04 5.87
N ASN A 62 1.20 1.32 4.77
CA ASN A 62 2.06 1.28 3.58
C ASN A 62 3.55 1.06 3.95
N GLN A 63 3.78 0.18 4.93
CA GLN A 63 5.09 -0.15 5.48
C GLN A 63 5.21 -1.66 5.54
N VAL A 64 6.21 -2.22 4.87
CA VAL A 64 6.49 -3.66 4.94
C VAL A 64 7.11 -3.98 6.29
N VAL A 65 6.38 -4.72 7.12
CA VAL A 65 6.88 -5.33 8.36
C VAL A 65 6.90 -6.83 8.14
N ASN A 66 8.00 -7.50 8.50
CA ASN A 66 8.09 -8.96 8.44
C ASN A 66 8.03 -9.55 9.85
N VAL A 67 7.68 -10.83 9.95
CA VAL A 67 7.81 -11.56 11.22
C VAL A 67 9.31 -11.73 11.53
N LYS A 68 9.75 -11.16 12.65
CA LYS A 68 11.08 -11.37 13.22
C LYS A 68 11.18 -12.75 13.89
N HIS A 69 10.20 -13.08 14.72
CA HIS A 69 10.05 -14.40 15.33
C HIS A 69 8.61 -14.64 15.82
N GLU A 70 8.28 -15.92 16.08
CA GLU A 70 7.03 -16.30 16.75
C GLU A 70 7.02 -15.87 18.23
N GLY A 71 5.84 -15.57 18.75
CA GLY A 71 5.67 -15.07 20.12
C GLY A 71 5.69 -13.53 20.19
N LYS A 72 5.58 -13.01 21.40
CA LYS A 72 5.68 -11.56 21.66
C LYS A 72 7.13 -11.10 21.53
N CYS A 73 7.35 -9.83 21.19
CA CYS A 73 8.67 -9.22 21.33
C CYS A 73 9.13 -9.22 22.80
N GLU A 74 10.43 -9.33 23.01
CA GLU A 74 11.03 -9.24 24.34
C GLU A 74 10.89 -7.82 24.88
N THR A 75 10.24 -7.65 26.04
CA THR A 75 10.30 -6.39 26.78
C THR A 75 11.64 -6.34 27.49
N SER A 76 12.61 -5.60 26.94
CA SER A 76 13.84 -5.28 27.68
C SER A 76 13.53 -4.40 28.88
#